data_AF-A0A920E434-F1
#
_entry.id   AF-A0A920E434-F1
#
_cell.length_a   1.000
_cell.length_b   1.000
_cell.length_c   1.000
_cell.angle_alpha   90.00
_cell.angle_beta   90.00
_cell.angle_gamma   90.00
#
_symmetry.space_group_name_H-M   'P 1'
#
loop_
_entity.id
_entity.type
_entity.pdbx_description
1 polymer ?
#
loop_
_entity_poly.entity_id
_entity_poly.type
_entity_poly.pdbx_seq_one_letter_code
_entity_poly.pdbx_strand_id
1 'polypeptide(L)'
;MGSIVFHNQEERRWLEQLVHPAVQQRFADALDALQDEPAVVLMIPLLFEAGLESLCSEIWLVDCDPEQQLDRLVVGTGSRRDAAQARIAAQWPLTARRLGGNM
;
A
#
# COMPACT_ATOMS: atom_id res chain seq x y z
N MET A 1 -10.18 -10.97 -9.27
CA MET A 1 -9.66 -9.61 -9.52
C MET A 1 -8.17 -9.50 -9.18
N GLY A 2 -7.74 -9.84 -7.96
CA GLY A 2 -6.31 -9.80 -7.57
C GLY A 2 -5.37 -10.55 -8.52
N SER A 3 -5.74 -11.74 -9.00
CA SER A 3 -4.94 -12.50 -9.96
C SER A 3 -4.67 -11.79 -11.29
N ILE A 4 -5.55 -10.89 -11.73
CA ILE A 4 -5.38 -10.14 -12.98
C ILE A 4 -4.46 -8.95 -12.73
N VAL A 5 -4.77 -8.13 -11.70
CA VAL A 5 -4.03 -6.89 -11.41
C VAL A 5 -2.62 -7.11 -10.87
N PHE A 6 -2.32 -8.27 -10.27
CA PHE A 6 -0.95 -8.60 -9.85
C PHE A 6 -0.06 -9.08 -10.99
N HIS A 7 -0.63 -9.51 -12.12
CA HIS A 7 0.12 -10.03 -13.27
C HIS A 7 0.06 -9.13 -14.50
N ASN A 8 -0.82 -8.13 -14.52
CA ASN A 8 -0.96 -7.18 -15.62
C ASN A 8 -0.91 -5.73 -15.10
N GLN A 9 0.14 -5.02 -15.49
CA GLN A 9 0.38 -3.63 -15.09
C GLN A 9 -0.67 -2.65 -15.67
N GLU A 10 -1.17 -2.89 -16.89
CA GLU A 10 -2.16 -2.01 -17.52
C GLU A 10 -3.51 -2.11 -16.82
N GLU A 11 -3.97 -3.33 -16.55
CA GLU A 11 -5.20 -3.58 -15.79
C GLU A 11 -5.12 -3.01 -14.37
N ARG A 12 -3.94 -3.11 -13.75
CA ARG A 12 -3.69 -2.52 -12.43
C ARG A 12 -3.81 -0.99 -12.48
N ARG A 13 -3.16 -0.34 -13.45
CA ARG A 13 -3.22 1.13 -13.61
C ARG A 13 -4.64 1.61 -13.88
N TRP A 14 -5.38 0.90 -14.74
CA TRP A 14 -6.78 1.21 -15.02
C TRP A 14 -7.64 1.14 -13.75
N LEU A 15 -7.46 0.09 -12.95
CA LEU A 15 -8.17 -0.04 -11.67
C LEU A 15 -7.76 1.07 -10.68
N GLU A 16 -6.46 1.35 -10.55
CA GLU A 16 -5.93 2.41 -9.68
C GLU A 16 -6.54 3.77 -10.03
N GLN A 17 -6.65 4.11 -11.32
CA GLN A 17 -7.28 5.36 -11.78
C GLN A 17 -8.75 5.50 -11.36
N LEU A 18 -9.49 4.39 -11.31
CA LEU A 18 -10.89 4.40 -10.86
C LEU A 18 -10.99 4.51 -9.33
N VAL A 19 -10.10 3.82 -8.61
CA VAL A 19 -10.19 3.65 -7.15
C VAL A 19 -9.56 4.82 -6.39
N HIS A 20 -8.43 5.36 -6.85
CA HIS A 20 -7.67 6.38 -6.12
C HIS A 20 -8.48 7.64 -5.80
N PRO A 21 -9.28 8.23 -6.72
CA PRO A 21 -10.07 9.41 -6.39
C PRO A 21 -11.09 9.17 -5.26
N ALA A 22 -11.76 8.01 -5.29
CA ALA A 22 -12.72 7.65 -4.25
C ALA A 22 -12.04 7.43 -2.89
N VAL A 23 -10.85 6.81 -2.89
CA VAL A 23 -10.06 6.61 -1.66
C VAL A 23 -9.54 7.93 -1.10
N GLN A 24 -9.05 8.84 -1.96
CA GLN A 24 -8.62 10.18 -1.55
C GLN A 24 -9.76 10.98 -0.90
N GLN A 25 -10.95 10.97 -1.50
CA GLN A 25 -12.11 11.63 -0.90
C GLN A 25 -12.44 11.03 0.47
N ARG A 26 -12.40 9.70 0.61
CA ARG A 26 -12.64 9.04 1.90
C ARG A 26 -11.62 9.40 2.97
N PHE A 27 -10.35 9.57 2.61
CA PHE A 27 -9.35 10.08 3.54
C PHE A 27 -9.64 11.52 3.95
N ALA A 28 -10.00 12.39 3.00
CA ALA A 28 -10.34 13.78 3.30
C ALA A 28 -11.53 13.88 4.26
N ASP A 29 -12.62 13.16 3.98
CA ASP A 29 -13.82 13.15 4.83
C ASP A 29 -13.51 12.60 6.24
N ALA A 30 -12.70 11.54 6.33
CA ALA A 30 -12.34 10.95 7.61
C ALA A 30 -11.43 11.87 8.44
N LEU A 31 -10.47 12.53 7.80
CA LEU A 31 -9.56 13.47 8.47
C LEU A 31 -10.30 14.72 8.96
N ASP A 32 -11.24 15.25 8.18
CA ASP A 32 -12.08 16.37 8.61
C ASP A 32 -12.94 16.00 9.83
N ALA A 33 -13.52 14.79 9.83
CA ALA A 33 -14.29 14.28 10.97
C ALA A 33 -13.46 14.00 12.23
N LEU A 34 -12.14 13.86 12.10
CA LEU A 34 -11.21 13.54 13.19
C LEU A 34 -10.32 14.74 13.58
N GLN A 35 -10.67 15.96 13.15
CA GLN A 35 -9.85 17.16 13.36
C GLN A 35 -9.58 17.50 14.84
N ASP A 36 -10.47 17.07 15.75
CA ASP A 36 -10.35 17.30 17.19
C ASP A 36 -9.55 16.20 17.91
N GLU A 37 -9.18 15.12 17.21
CA GLU A 37 -8.39 14.04 17.81
C GLU A 37 -6.92 14.44 17.92
N PRO A 38 -6.25 14.14 19.04
CA PRO A 38 -4.86 14.54 19.26
C PRO A 38 -3.87 13.82 18.32
N ALA A 39 -4.24 12.66 17.77
CA ALA A 39 -3.46 11.91 16.80
C ALA A 39 -4.34 10.95 15.98
N VAL A 40 -4.04 10.79 14.70
CA VAL A 40 -4.68 9.84 13.79
C VAL A 40 -3.62 8.99 13.11
N VAL A 41 -3.83 7.67 13.08
CA VAL A 41 -2.93 6.73 12.39
C VAL A 41 -3.56 6.26 11.08
N LEU A 42 -2.95 6.64 9.97
CA LEU A 42 -3.38 6.22 8.63
C LEU A 42 -2.64 4.94 8.21
N MET A 43 -3.38 3.84 8.05
CA MET A 43 -2.83 2.57 7.57
C MET A 43 -2.96 2.50 6.05
N ILE A 44 -1.90 2.90 5.33
CA ILE A 44 -1.91 3.02 3.87
C ILE A 44 -0.88 2.06 3.24
N PRO A 45 -1.30 0.90 2.70
CA PRO A 45 -0.37 -0.09 2.12
C PRO A 45 0.43 0.43 0.92
N LEU A 46 -0.19 1.33 0.13
CA LEU A 46 0.33 1.92 -1.10
C LEU A 46 0.67 3.40 -0.95
N LEU A 47 1.13 3.82 0.24
CA LEU A 47 1.35 5.22 0.59
C LEU A 47 2.13 5.98 -0.50
N PHE A 48 3.28 5.44 -0.91
CA PHE A 48 4.19 6.04 -1.87
C PHE A 48 3.67 5.91 -3.31
N GLU A 49 3.14 4.74 -3.66
CA GLU A 49 2.60 4.48 -5.00
C GLU A 49 1.42 5.39 -5.34
N ALA A 50 0.64 5.77 -4.33
CA ALA A 50 -0.53 6.62 -4.47
C ALA A 50 -0.24 8.12 -4.26
N GLY A 51 1.00 8.51 -3.93
CA GLY A 51 1.39 9.90 -3.69
C GLY A 51 0.68 10.54 -2.49
N LEU A 52 0.42 9.75 -1.44
CA LEU A 52 -0.37 10.16 -0.28
C LEU A 52 0.46 10.62 0.92
N GLU A 53 1.78 10.77 0.76
CA GLU A 53 2.72 11.18 1.80
C GLU A 53 2.33 12.52 2.42
N SER A 54 1.78 13.43 1.61
CA SER A 54 1.32 14.76 2.04
C SER A 54 0.17 14.74 3.06
N LEU A 55 -0.51 13.61 3.23
CA LEU A 55 -1.56 13.44 4.25
C LEU A 55 -0.98 13.15 5.65
N CYS A 56 0.31 12.84 5.75
CA CYS A 56 0.95 12.38 6.97
C CYS A 56 1.96 13.43 7.48
N SER A 57 1.88 13.77 8.77
CA SER A 57 2.92 14.55 9.45
C SER A 57 4.18 13.73 9.73
N GLU A 58 4.01 12.41 9.90
CA GLU A 58 5.08 11.44 10.13
C GLU A 58 4.76 10.12 9.42
N ILE A 59 5.78 9.46 8.88
CA ILE A 59 5.63 8.19 8.14
C ILE A 59 6.38 7.09 8.86
N TRP A 60 5.66 6.03 9.26
CA TRP A 60 6.25 4.87 9.91
C TRP A 60 6.26 3.68 8.96
N LEU A 61 7.44 3.13 8.71
CA LEU A 61 7.62 1.91 7.94
C LEU A 61 7.80 0.72 8.89
N VAL A 62 6.94 -0.29 8.72
CA VAL A 62 7.14 -1.60 9.34
C VAL A 62 7.63 -2.56 8.26
N ASP A 63 8.78 -3.18 8.48
CA ASP A 63 9.36 -4.15 7.55
C ASP A 63 9.80 -5.44 8.24
N CYS A 64 10.24 -6.39 7.43
CA CYS A 64 10.79 -7.67 7.86
C CYS A 64 11.69 -8.24 6.75
N ASP A 65 12.36 -9.35 7.03
CA ASP A 65 13.16 -10.03 6.01
C ASP A 65 12.26 -10.53 4.86
N PRO A 66 12.74 -10.51 3.60
CA PRO A 66 11.92 -10.90 2.44
C PRO A 66 11.31 -12.30 2.55
N GLU A 67 12.05 -13.25 3.12
CA GLU A 67 11.56 -14.61 3.35
C GLU A 67 10.44 -14.64 4.38
N GLN A 68 10.58 -13.91 5.49
CA GLN A 68 9.54 -13.78 6.50
C GLN A 68 8.29 -13.11 5.95
N GLN A 69 8.44 -12.09 5.10
CA GLN A 69 7.32 -11.42 4.44
C GLN A 69 6.53 -12.42 3.57
N LEU A 70 7.24 -13.19 2.74
CA LEU A 70 6.62 -14.17 1.85
C LEU A 70 5.92 -15.28 2.62
N ASP A 71 6.58 -15.85 3.63
CA ASP A 71 6.03 -16.95 4.42
C ASP A 71 4.79 -16.50 5.20
N ARG A 72 4.83 -15.31 5.83
CA ARG A 72 3.66 -14.73 6.51
C ARG A 72 2.52 -14.46 5.53
N LEU A 73 2.82 -13.99 4.33
CA LEU A 73 1.80 -13.71 3.32
C LEU A 73 1.12 -15.00 2.84
N VAL A 74 1.89 -16.06 2.59
CA VAL A 74 1.38 -17.39 2.21
C VAL A 74 0.50 -17.95 3.33
N VAL A 75 1.00 -17.98 4.57
CA VAL A 75 0.26 -18.54 5.72
C VAL A 75 -0.98 -17.71 6.03
N GLY A 76 -0.86 -16.38 6.07
CA GLY A 76 -1.94 -15.49 6.48
C GLY A 76 -3.06 -15.35 5.45
N THR A 77 -2.78 -15.58 4.16
CA THR A 77 -3.79 -15.43 3.08
C THR A 77 -4.19 -16.74 2.42
N GLY A 78 -3.52 -17.85 2.72
CA GLY A 78 -3.71 -19.13 2.01
C GLY A 78 -3.31 -19.09 0.54
N SER A 79 -2.56 -18.06 0.11
CA SER A 79 -2.13 -17.90 -1.28
C SER A 79 -1.00 -18.88 -1.62
N ARG A 80 -0.97 -19.34 -2.88
CA ARG A 80 0.22 -20.02 -3.41
C ARG A 80 1.44 -19.08 -3.36
N ARG A 81 2.63 -19.64 -3.19
CA ARG A 81 3.89 -18.89 -3.07
C ARG A 81 4.15 -17.98 -4.27
N ASP A 82 3.87 -18.44 -5.48
CA ASP A 82 3.98 -17.67 -6.73
C ASP A 82 3.07 -16.43 -6.72
N ALA A 83 1.80 -16.58 -6.34
CA ALA A 83 0.85 -15.48 -6.24
C ALA A 83 1.23 -14.47 -5.15
N ALA A 84 1.72 -14.96 -4.00
CA ALA A 84 2.23 -14.11 -2.93
C ALA A 84 3.46 -13.30 -3.39
N GLN A 85 4.36 -13.92 -4.14
CA GLN A 85 5.55 -13.28 -4.70
C GLN A 85 5.18 -12.24 -5.77
N ALA A 86 4.23 -12.54 -6.65
CA ALA A 86 3.69 -11.57 -7.62
C ALA A 86 3.08 -10.35 -6.92
N ARG A 87 2.34 -10.56 -5.82
CA ARG A 87 1.76 -9.48 -5.02
C ARG A 87 2.81 -8.60 -4.33
N ILE A 88 3.93 -9.18 -3.87
CA ILE A 88 5.04 -8.42 -3.29
C ILE A 88 5.75 -7.62 -4.39
N ALA A 89 6.05 -8.26 -5.53
CA ALA A 89 6.70 -7.61 -6.67
C ALA A 89 5.85 -6.52 -7.33
N ALA A 90 4.53 -6.59 -7.18
CA ALA A 90 3.61 -5.58 -7.65
C ALA A 90 3.69 -4.24 -6.89
N GLN A 91 4.27 -4.23 -5.68
CA GLN A 91 4.37 -3.05 -4.81
C GLN A 91 5.70 -2.32 -4.98
N TRP A 92 5.76 -1.10 -4.46
CA TRP A 92 7.00 -0.32 -4.38
C TRP A 92 8.07 -1.09 -3.60
N PRO A 93 9.30 -1.18 -4.12
CA PRO A 93 10.35 -1.95 -3.46
C PRO A 93 10.57 -1.51 -2.02
N LEU A 94 10.62 -2.48 -1.08
CA LEU A 94 10.88 -2.20 0.34
C LEU A 94 12.18 -1.40 0.55
N THR A 95 13.22 -1.69 -0.24
CA THR A 95 14.48 -0.95 -0.23
C THR A 95 14.27 0.53 -0.56
N ALA A 96 13.40 0.85 -1.51
CA ALA A 96 13.08 2.23 -1.86
C ALA A 96 12.22 2.91 -0.76
N ARG A 97 11.33 2.17 -0.09
CA ARG A 97 10.56 2.68 1.07
C ARG A 97 11.47 3.02 2.26
N ARG A 98 12.51 2.22 2.52
CA ARG A 98 13.52 2.49 3.56
C ARG A 98 14.30 3.79 3.33
N LEU A 99 14.49 4.16 2.07
CA LEU A 99 15.19 5.39 1.67
C LEU A 99 14.29 6.63 1.66
N GLY A 100 13.03 6.50 2.08
CA GLY A 100 12.07 7.60 2.18
C GLY A 100 11.27 7.89 0.91
N GLY A 101 11.34 7.03 -0.12
CA GLY A 101 10.59 7.19 -1.37
C GLY A 101 10.94 8.48 -2.10
N ASN A 102 12.00 8.46 -2.93
CA ASN A 102 12.54 9.64 -3.63
C ASN A 102 12.54 10.93 -2.77
N MET A 103 13.63 11.14 -2.03
CA MET A 103 14.15 12.51 -1.95
C MET A 103 14.41 13.04 -3.37
#